data_AF-A0A7Y8ES64-F1
#
_entry.id   AF-A0A7Y8ES64-F1
#
_cell.length_a   1.000
_cell.length_b   1.000
_cell.length_c   1.000
_cell.angle_alpha   90.00
_cell.angle_beta   90.00
_cell.angle_gamma   90.00
#
_symmetry.space_group_name_H-M   'P 1'
#
loop_
_entity.id
_entity.type
_entity.pdbx_description
1 polymer ?
#
loop_
_entity_poly.entity_id
_entity_poly.type
_entity_poly.pdbx_seq_one_letter_code
_entity_poly.pdbx_strand_id
1 'polypeptide(L)'
;MKFTFPCLLLLSLLSAAVFATTTASLPVISPDDYFERAQKKAEQLRVLIEENLPLEASGKLDPKVSAELAKEGKDKIAALQSDLKMASDGGHTVATYMLANMQSRFGMSDAERKQVCEPMHRAMDQGLLAAAVGYYYQCDQTYMRLNFLDPGHVKYLEDLKQMLLRADGFQGYYPLYTQRSLCFEKDRLAEIKEEWTVANQQAQASARMLTYDQYRADAYYILAATRMNEKGMPDSLNLTYLNQALALGCKDPMTLKEYYEKAFGGQASK
;
A
#
# COMPACT_ATOMS: atom_id res chain seq x y z
N MET A 1 -23.35 -71.79 -15.21
CA MET A 1 -22.16 -71.57 -14.35
C MET A 1 -22.64 -70.87 -13.09
N LYS A 2 -22.95 -71.66 -12.05
CA LYS A 2 -22.21 -71.78 -10.76
C LYS A 2 -22.30 -70.52 -9.88
N PHE A 3 -23.23 -70.58 -8.92
CA PHE A 3 -23.26 -69.84 -7.66
C PHE A 3 -22.11 -70.29 -6.73
N THR A 4 -21.54 -69.36 -5.96
CA THR A 4 -20.86 -69.64 -4.67
C THR A 4 -21.03 -68.47 -3.69
N PHE A 5 -21.64 -68.79 -2.55
CA PHE A 5 -21.72 -68.18 -1.20
C PHE A 5 -20.32 -67.86 -0.59
N PRO A 6 -20.14 -67.34 0.67
CA PRO A 6 -21.06 -66.69 1.63
C PRO A 6 -20.51 -65.48 2.44
N CYS A 7 -21.43 -64.93 3.25
CA CYS A 7 -21.30 -64.20 4.50
C CYS A 7 -20.46 -64.90 5.61
N LEU A 8 -20.07 -64.13 6.63
CA LEU A 8 -19.61 -64.48 8.00
C LEU A 8 -18.10 -64.61 8.31
N LEU A 9 -17.50 -63.48 8.70
CA LEU A 9 -16.68 -63.34 9.92
C LEU A 9 -17.09 -61.98 10.53
N LEU A 10 -18.11 -61.91 11.40
CA LEU A 10 -17.96 -61.93 12.87
C LEU A 10 -16.85 -60.95 13.34
N LEU A 11 -17.22 -59.74 13.74
CA LEU A 11 -17.45 -59.39 15.15
C LEU A 11 -16.24 -59.71 16.04
N SER A 12 -15.26 -58.81 16.04
CA SER A 12 -14.50 -58.49 17.25
C SER A 12 -13.95 -57.07 17.12
N LEU A 13 -14.16 -56.29 18.19
CA LEU A 13 -13.63 -54.94 18.46
C LEU A 13 -14.57 -53.74 18.16
N LEU A 14 -15.78 -53.81 18.71
CA LEU A 14 -16.28 -52.68 19.51
C LEU A 14 -15.42 -52.58 20.77
N SER A 15 -14.57 -51.56 20.90
CA SER A 15 -14.17 -50.89 22.16
C SER A 15 -13.03 -49.90 21.92
N ALA A 16 -13.36 -48.71 21.42
CA ALA A 16 -12.62 -47.48 21.70
C ALA A 16 -13.55 -46.29 21.40
N ALA A 17 -14.68 -46.22 22.12
CA ALA A 17 -15.29 -44.93 22.37
C ALA A 17 -14.40 -44.18 23.38
N VAL A 18 -14.32 -42.86 23.23
CA VAL A 18 -13.64 -41.89 24.11
C VAL A 18 -12.12 -41.95 23.94
N PHE A 19 -11.47 -41.03 23.22
CA PHE A 19 -11.55 -39.59 23.33
C PHE A 19 -11.67 -38.94 21.94
N ALA A 20 -12.86 -38.45 21.60
CA ALA A 20 -12.90 -37.20 20.85
C ALA A 20 -12.32 -36.15 21.80
N THR A 21 -11.00 -35.95 21.76
CA THR A 21 -10.43 -34.68 22.18
C THR A 21 -11.04 -33.65 21.25
N THR A 22 -12.16 -33.07 21.67
CA THR A 22 -12.42 -31.65 21.41
C THR A 22 -11.26 -30.90 22.06
N THR A 23 -10.10 -30.89 21.40
CA THR A 23 -9.29 -29.69 21.41
C THR A 23 -10.23 -28.66 20.81
N ALA A 24 -10.93 -27.91 21.67
CA ALA A 24 -11.38 -26.60 21.29
C ALA A 24 -10.09 -25.89 20.87
N SER A 25 -9.79 -25.96 19.57
CA SER A 25 -8.77 -25.12 18.99
C SER A 25 -9.21 -23.73 19.39
N LEU A 26 -8.40 -23.08 20.25
CA LEU A 26 -8.53 -21.65 20.51
C LEU A 26 -8.81 -20.98 19.16
N PRO A 27 -9.76 -20.02 19.08
CA PRO A 27 -10.11 -19.40 17.81
C PRO A 27 -8.81 -18.99 17.12
N VAL A 28 -8.49 -19.66 16.00
CA VAL A 28 -7.28 -19.37 15.23
C VAL A 28 -7.57 -18.04 14.57
N ILE A 29 -6.97 -16.99 15.12
CA ILE A 29 -7.11 -15.63 14.60
C ILE A 29 -6.58 -15.65 13.16
N SER A 30 -7.46 -15.37 12.21
CA SER A 30 -7.13 -15.35 10.80
C SER A 30 -6.30 -14.10 10.44
N PRO A 31 -5.58 -14.09 9.30
CA PRO A 31 -4.88 -12.90 8.84
C PRO A 31 -5.82 -11.69 8.67
N ASP A 32 -7.07 -11.93 8.27
CA ASP A 32 -8.11 -10.90 8.12
C ASP A 32 -8.53 -10.33 9.50
N ASP A 33 -8.65 -11.18 10.53
CA ASP A 33 -8.95 -10.72 11.89
C ASP A 33 -7.82 -9.83 12.44
N TYR A 34 -6.55 -10.19 12.17
CA TYR A 34 -5.41 -9.34 12.52
C TYR A 34 -5.47 -8.00 11.78
N PHE A 35 -5.85 -8.01 10.50
CA PHE A 35 -5.99 -6.78 9.71
C PHE A 35 -7.13 -5.89 10.22
N GLU A 36 -8.30 -6.45 10.55
CA GLU A 36 -9.41 -5.71 11.14
C GLU A 36 -9.02 -5.06 12.47
N ARG A 37 -8.25 -5.78 13.32
CA ARG A 37 -7.72 -5.22 14.57
C ARG A 37 -6.73 -4.09 14.33
N ALA A 38 -5.91 -4.17 13.28
CA ALA A 38 -5.06 -3.08 12.84
C ALA A 38 -5.90 -1.86 12.42
N GLN A 39 -6.92 -2.05 11.57
CA GLN A 39 -7.83 -0.97 11.16
C GLN A 39 -8.50 -0.29 12.37
N LYS A 40 -8.97 -1.07 13.34
CA LYS A 40 -9.54 -0.54 14.59
C LYS A 40 -8.54 0.30 15.38
N LYS A 41 -7.26 -0.10 15.42
CA LYS A 41 -6.20 0.69 16.10
C LYS A 41 -5.87 1.97 15.36
N ALA A 42 -5.85 1.94 14.03
CA ALA A 42 -5.69 3.14 13.21
C ALA A 42 -6.85 4.12 13.46
N GLU A 43 -8.08 3.61 13.56
CA GLU A 43 -9.25 4.42 13.89
C GLU A 43 -9.20 5.00 15.31
N GLN A 44 -8.75 4.22 16.30
CA GLN A 44 -8.53 4.72 17.66
C GLN A 44 -7.46 5.82 17.71
N LEU A 45 -6.41 5.72 16.89
CA LEU A 45 -5.40 6.77 16.77
C LEU A 45 -5.99 8.05 16.13
N ARG A 46 -6.84 7.90 15.11
CA ARG A 46 -7.55 9.03 14.47
C ARG A 46 -8.44 9.76 15.48
N VAL A 47 -9.26 9.03 16.22
CA VAL A 47 -10.15 9.58 17.26
C VAL A 47 -9.34 10.29 18.35
N LEU A 48 -8.26 9.68 18.84
CA LEU A 48 -7.37 10.30 19.83
C LEU A 48 -6.85 11.68 19.36
N ILE A 49 -6.43 11.77 18.10
CA ILE A 49 -5.96 13.02 17.51
C ILE A 49 -7.11 14.05 17.45
N GLU A 50 -8.26 13.65 16.90
CA GLU A 50 -9.42 14.55 16.70
C GLU A 50 -9.99 15.12 17.99
N GLU A 51 -10.05 14.33 19.06
CA GLU A 51 -10.53 14.80 20.37
C GLU A 51 -9.61 15.88 20.99
N ASN A 52 -8.32 15.88 20.63
CA ASN A 52 -7.34 16.79 21.20
C ASN A 52 -7.04 18.02 20.32
N LEU A 53 -7.46 18.02 19.06
CA LEU A 53 -7.30 19.16 18.16
C LEU A 53 -7.93 20.47 18.70
N PRO A 54 -9.18 20.49 19.20
CA PRO A 54 -9.79 21.70 19.72
C PRO A 54 -9.07 22.27 20.96
N LEU A 55 -8.49 21.40 21.78
CA LEU A 55 -7.72 21.80 22.96
C LEU A 55 -6.40 22.47 22.56
N GLU A 56 -5.71 21.91 21.56
CA GLU A 56 -4.51 22.52 20.99
C GLU A 56 -4.83 23.88 20.34
N ALA A 57 -5.86 23.94 19.49
CA ALA A 57 -6.25 25.15 18.77
C ALA A 57 -6.68 26.30 19.71
N SER A 58 -7.21 25.98 20.89
CA SER A 58 -7.59 26.97 21.91
C SER A 58 -6.48 27.32 22.90
N GLY A 59 -5.28 26.75 22.73
CA GLY A 59 -4.15 26.94 23.66
C GLY A 59 -4.37 26.35 25.05
N LYS A 60 -5.35 25.43 25.18
CA LYS A 60 -5.74 24.80 26.44
C LYS A 60 -5.14 23.41 26.64
N LEU A 61 -4.36 22.92 25.68
CA LEU A 61 -3.67 21.65 25.80
C LEU A 61 -2.51 21.77 26.79
N ASP A 62 -2.65 21.13 27.94
CA ASP A 62 -1.60 21.11 28.98
C ASP A 62 -0.32 20.41 28.44
N PRO A 63 0.88 20.93 28.70
CA PRO A 63 2.13 20.32 28.22
C PRO A 63 2.37 18.87 28.66
N LYS A 64 1.92 18.48 29.86
CA LYS A 64 2.00 17.08 30.31
C LYS A 64 1.03 16.20 29.53
N VAL A 65 -0.19 16.68 29.30
CA VAL A 65 -1.19 15.99 28.46
C VAL A 65 -0.65 15.84 27.04
N SER A 66 -0.01 16.86 26.48
CA SER A 66 0.66 16.78 25.17
C SER A 66 1.74 15.69 25.12
N ALA A 67 2.58 15.58 26.16
CA ALA A 67 3.59 14.52 26.25
C ALA A 67 2.98 13.12 26.38
N GLU A 68 1.88 12.98 27.14
CA GLU A 68 1.13 11.73 27.26
C GLU A 68 0.48 11.32 25.94
N LEU A 69 -0.12 12.26 25.20
CA LEU A 69 -0.67 12.03 23.86
C LEU A 69 0.41 11.55 22.88
N ALA A 70 1.59 12.16 22.91
CA ALA A 70 2.70 11.74 22.06
C ALA A 70 3.17 10.31 22.39
N LYS A 71 3.16 9.92 23.67
CA LYS A 71 3.47 8.56 24.09
C LYS A 71 2.36 7.59 23.67
N GLU A 72 1.11 7.91 23.95
CA GLU A 72 -0.03 7.06 23.61
C GLU A 72 -0.13 6.85 22.09
N GLY A 73 0.10 7.89 21.29
CA GLY A 73 0.17 7.81 19.84
C GLY A 73 1.24 6.83 19.36
N LYS A 74 2.46 6.89 19.93
CA LYS A 74 3.54 5.94 19.63
C LYS A 74 3.16 4.50 19.99
N ASP A 75 2.57 4.29 21.16
CA ASP A 75 2.13 2.97 21.61
C ASP A 75 1.04 2.39 20.69
N LYS A 76 0.08 3.21 20.24
CA LYS A 76 -0.94 2.79 19.27
C LYS A 76 -0.35 2.48 17.89
N ILE A 77 0.62 3.26 17.41
CA ILE A 77 1.32 2.97 16.14
C ILE A 77 2.08 1.64 16.23
N ALA A 78 2.79 1.38 17.33
CA ALA A 78 3.50 0.12 17.53
C ALA A 78 2.52 -1.07 17.57
N ALA A 79 1.38 -0.92 18.25
CA ALA A 79 0.34 -1.95 18.29
C ALA A 79 -0.31 -2.18 16.92
N LEU A 80 -0.55 -1.12 16.14
CA LEU A 80 -1.00 -1.19 14.75
C LEU A 80 -0.01 -1.98 13.90
N GLN A 81 1.28 -1.64 13.95
CA GLN A 81 2.32 -2.33 13.19
C GLN A 81 2.44 -3.81 13.58
N SER A 82 2.26 -4.14 14.86
CA SER A 82 2.26 -5.54 15.32
C SER A 82 1.10 -6.33 14.71
N ASP A 83 -0.10 -5.76 14.65
CA ASP A 83 -1.26 -6.43 14.03
C ASP A 83 -1.09 -6.57 12.52
N LEU A 84 -0.61 -5.52 11.84
CA LEU A 84 -0.28 -5.57 10.42
C LEU A 84 0.79 -6.64 10.13
N LYS A 85 1.77 -6.81 11.01
CA LYS A 85 2.78 -7.87 10.89
C LYS A 85 2.16 -9.26 10.96
N MET A 86 1.29 -9.51 11.94
CA MET A 86 0.64 -10.81 12.05
C MET A 86 -0.25 -11.12 10.83
N ALA A 87 -0.98 -10.12 10.32
CA ALA A 87 -1.76 -10.25 9.09
C ALA A 87 -0.85 -10.49 7.87
N SER A 88 0.26 -9.76 7.75
CA SER A 88 1.22 -9.90 6.65
C SER A 88 1.94 -11.26 6.65
N ASP A 89 2.39 -11.72 7.82
CA ASP A 89 3.00 -13.04 7.99
C ASP A 89 2.00 -14.16 7.64
N GLY A 90 0.70 -13.91 7.86
CA GLY A 90 -0.41 -14.77 7.45
C GLY A 90 -0.83 -14.66 5.97
N GLY A 91 -0.21 -13.77 5.19
CA GLY A 91 -0.44 -13.62 3.75
C GLY A 91 -1.45 -12.54 3.34
N HIS A 92 -1.91 -11.68 4.24
CA HIS A 92 -2.84 -10.60 3.90
C HIS A 92 -2.15 -9.51 3.05
N THR A 93 -2.64 -9.30 1.82
CA THR A 93 -2.02 -8.41 0.83
C THR A 93 -1.94 -6.94 1.27
N VAL A 94 -3.07 -6.37 1.69
CA VAL A 94 -3.14 -4.95 2.10
C VAL A 94 -2.29 -4.69 3.34
N ALA A 95 -2.35 -5.57 4.35
CA ALA A 95 -1.49 -5.50 5.53
C ALA A 95 0.00 -5.51 5.17
N THR A 96 0.38 -6.39 4.23
CA THR A 96 1.75 -6.49 3.72
C THR A 96 2.24 -5.18 3.12
N TYR A 97 1.40 -4.56 2.27
CA TYR A 97 1.71 -3.24 1.72
C TYR A 97 1.78 -2.16 2.80
N MET A 98 0.77 -2.06 3.67
CA MET A 98 0.70 -1.01 4.69
C MET A 98 1.90 -1.06 5.64
N LEU A 99 2.28 -2.26 6.09
CA LEU A 99 3.45 -2.44 6.95
C LEU A 99 4.73 -2.00 6.25
N ALA A 100 4.98 -2.49 5.03
CA ALA A 100 6.17 -2.16 4.27
C ALA A 100 6.27 -0.67 3.98
N ASN A 101 5.14 -0.05 3.63
CA ASN A 101 5.09 1.39 3.36
C ASN A 101 5.31 2.22 4.65
N MET A 102 4.76 1.82 5.79
CA MET A 102 5.04 2.46 7.09
C MET A 102 6.51 2.34 7.52
N GLN A 103 7.19 1.25 7.15
CA GLN A 103 8.60 1.02 7.46
C GLN A 103 9.56 1.70 6.48
N SER A 104 9.07 2.08 5.29
CA SER A 104 9.90 2.69 4.27
C SER A 104 10.32 4.11 4.64
N ARG A 105 11.61 4.42 4.40
CA ARG A 105 12.21 5.72 4.70
C ARG A 105 13.31 6.05 3.70
N PHE A 106 13.64 7.33 3.56
CA PHE A 106 14.79 7.73 2.76
C PHE A 106 16.10 7.23 3.39
N GLY A 107 17.06 6.83 2.55
CA GLY A 107 18.38 6.39 3.01
C GLY A 107 18.41 5.03 3.72
N MET A 108 17.47 4.12 3.40
CA MET A 108 17.53 2.73 3.87
C MET A 108 18.82 2.04 3.42
N SER A 109 19.41 1.26 4.33
CA SER A 109 20.44 0.28 4.02
C SER A 109 19.92 -0.81 3.07
N ASP A 110 20.81 -1.59 2.46
CA ASP A 110 20.40 -2.68 1.57
C ASP A 110 19.55 -3.74 2.28
N ALA A 111 19.85 -4.03 3.55
CA ALA A 111 19.08 -4.96 4.38
C ALA A 111 17.65 -4.45 4.65
N GLU A 112 17.51 -3.17 5.00
CA GLU A 112 16.20 -2.54 5.20
C GLU A 112 15.41 -2.46 3.89
N ARG A 113 16.09 -2.11 2.80
CA ARG A 113 15.48 -2.07 1.47
C ARG A 113 14.92 -3.43 1.09
N LYS A 114 15.66 -4.52 1.34
CA LYS A 114 15.16 -5.88 1.11
C LYS A 114 13.89 -6.15 1.91
N GLN A 115 13.87 -5.77 3.20
CA GLN A 115 12.71 -5.94 4.08
C GLN A 115 11.48 -5.13 3.66
N VAL A 116 11.64 -4.03 2.91
CA VAL A 116 10.54 -3.22 2.38
C VAL A 116 10.12 -3.65 0.98
N CYS A 117 11.09 -3.86 0.09
CA CYS A 117 10.86 -4.09 -1.33
C CYS A 117 10.32 -5.47 -1.64
N GLU A 118 10.75 -6.51 -0.93
CA GLU A 118 10.21 -7.85 -1.15
C GLU A 118 8.70 -7.92 -0.78
N PRO A 119 8.26 -7.44 0.40
CA PRO A 119 6.83 -7.36 0.70
C PRO A 119 6.03 -6.49 -0.28
N MET A 120 6.55 -5.33 -0.68
CA MET A 120 5.87 -4.47 -1.66
C MET A 120 5.70 -5.17 -3.01
N HIS A 121 6.76 -5.83 -3.51
CA HIS A 121 6.70 -6.59 -4.76
C HIS A 121 5.69 -7.74 -4.66
N ARG A 122 5.67 -8.49 -3.55
CA ARG A 122 4.67 -9.55 -3.34
C ARG A 122 3.24 -9.03 -3.34
N ALA A 123 2.98 -7.89 -2.70
CA ALA A 123 1.65 -7.29 -2.69
C ALA A 123 1.24 -6.77 -4.09
N MET A 124 2.21 -6.27 -4.86
CA MET A 124 2.02 -5.91 -6.28
C MET A 124 1.70 -7.14 -7.14
N ASP A 125 2.45 -8.25 -6.99
CA ASP A 125 2.20 -9.52 -7.70
C ASP A 125 0.81 -10.09 -7.42
N GLN A 126 0.26 -9.78 -6.24
CA GLN A 126 -1.11 -10.15 -5.84
C GLN A 126 -2.18 -9.21 -6.39
N GLY A 127 -1.81 -8.10 -7.05
CA GLY A 127 -2.71 -7.21 -7.77
C GLY A 127 -3.02 -5.87 -7.08
N LEU A 128 -2.39 -5.53 -5.96
CA LEU A 128 -2.65 -4.28 -5.25
C LEU A 128 -1.95 -3.08 -5.91
N LEU A 129 -2.70 -2.16 -6.52
CA LEU A 129 -2.14 -1.01 -7.24
C LEU A 129 -1.31 -0.10 -6.33
N ALA A 130 -1.76 0.13 -5.10
CA ALA A 130 -1.01 0.93 -4.11
C ALA A 130 0.40 0.39 -3.86
N ALA A 131 0.56 -0.94 -3.88
CA ALA A 131 1.86 -1.58 -3.73
C ALA A 131 2.75 -1.36 -4.95
N ALA A 132 2.20 -1.37 -6.16
CA ALA A 132 2.96 -1.05 -7.38
C ALA A 132 3.48 0.39 -7.37
N VAL A 133 2.65 1.35 -6.94
CA VAL A 133 3.05 2.75 -6.80
C VAL A 133 4.08 2.93 -5.69
N GLY A 134 3.89 2.29 -4.53
CA GLY A 134 4.85 2.32 -3.42
C GLY A 134 6.21 1.70 -3.79
N TYR A 135 6.19 0.58 -4.53
CA TYR A 135 7.39 -0.09 -5.01
C TYR A 135 8.23 0.81 -5.91
N TYR A 136 7.60 1.62 -6.77
CA TYR A 136 8.33 2.57 -7.60
C TYR A 136 9.21 3.50 -6.78
N TYR A 137 8.63 4.15 -5.77
CA TYR A 137 9.31 5.16 -4.97
C TYR A 137 10.42 4.60 -4.07
N GLN A 138 10.24 3.38 -3.56
CA GLN A 138 11.13 2.83 -2.54
C GLN A 138 12.18 1.87 -3.13
N CYS A 139 11.90 1.28 -4.30
CA CYS A 139 12.61 0.11 -4.79
C CYS A 139 13.09 0.28 -6.24
N ASP A 140 12.16 0.59 -7.14
CA ASP A 140 12.41 0.60 -8.58
C ASP A 140 13.35 1.71 -9.05
N GLN A 141 13.32 2.88 -8.40
CA GLN A 141 14.22 4.00 -8.71
C GLN A 141 15.71 3.62 -8.67
N THR A 142 16.08 2.53 -8.00
CA THR A 142 17.44 1.98 -8.02
C THR A 142 17.86 1.55 -9.43
N TYR A 143 16.98 0.89 -10.19
CA TYR A 143 17.24 0.45 -11.56
C TYR A 143 17.36 1.65 -12.51
N MET A 144 16.50 2.65 -12.33
CA MET A 144 16.52 3.87 -13.14
C MET A 144 17.77 4.75 -12.96
N ARG A 145 18.48 4.66 -11.84
CA ARG A 145 19.68 5.51 -11.59
C ARG A 145 20.76 5.35 -12.65
N LEU A 146 20.80 4.21 -13.34
CA LEU A 146 21.83 3.88 -14.32
C LEU A 146 21.27 3.69 -15.73
N ASN A 147 20.05 3.17 -15.88
CA ASN A 147 19.46 2.89 -17.19
C ASN A 147 17.92 2.86 -17.14
N PHE A 148 17.25 3.76 -17.85
CA PHE A 148 15.79 3.73 -18.00
C PHE A 148 15.29 2.53 -18.83
N LEU A 149 16.18 1.86 -19.57
CA LEU A 149 15.90 0.61 -20.29
C LEU A 149 16.37 -0.62 -19.51
N ASP A 150 16.61 -0.49 -18.19
CA ASP A 150 16.90 -1.65 -17.35
C ASP A 150 15.75 -2.67 -17.46
N PRO A 151 16.03 -3.97 -17.70
CA PRO A 151 14.98 -4.98 -17.86
C PRO A 151 14.03 -5.09 -16.66
N GLY A 152 14.51 -4.85 -15.43
CA GLY A 152 13.70 -4.85 -14.23
C GLY A 152 12.69 -3.69 -14.23
N HIS A 153 13.15 -2.48 -14.56
CA HIS A 153 12.30 -1.31 -14.69
C HIS A 153 11.26 -1.46 -15.81
N VAL A 154 11.69 -1.93 -16.99
CA VAL A 154 10.78 -2.15 -18.13
C VAL A 154 9.71 -3.17 -17.79
N LYS A 155 10.06 -4.26 -17.09
CA LYS A 155 9.09 -5.23 -16.59
C LYS A 155 8.10 -4.59 -15.61
N TYR A 156 8.60 -3.82 -14.63
CA TYR A 156 7.75 -3.10 -13.69
C TYR A 156 6.73 -2.19 -14.38
N LEU A 157 7.14 -1.42 -15.40
CA LEU A 157 6.23 -0.55 -16.13
C LEU A 157 5.15 -1.31 -16.90
N GLU A 158 5.48 -2.47 -17.49
CA GLU A 158 4.47 -3.30 -18.13
C GLU A 158 3.49 -3.89 -17.10
N ASP A 159 3.98 -4.37 -15.96
CA ASP A 159 3.10 -4.86 -14.88
C ASP A 159 2.17 -3.74 -14.38
N LEU A 160 2.70 -2.54 -14.13
CA LEU A 160 1.92 -1.37 -13.70
C LEU A 160 0.82 -1.01 -14.72
N LYS A 161 1.16 -1.01 -16.00
CA LYS A 161 0.19 -0.80 -17.09
C LYS A 161 -0.88 -1.88 -17.10
N GLN A 162 -0.52 -3.16 -16.95
CA GLN A 162 -1.49 -4.25 -16.90
C GLN A 162 -2.42 -4.13 -15.68
N MET A 163 -1.91 -3.68 -14.53
CA MET A 163 -2.73 -3.40 -13.35
C MET A 163 -3.72 -2.27 -13.61
N LEU A 164 -3.31 -1.20 -14.30
CA LEU A 164 -4.20 -0.08 -14.66
C LEU A 164 -5.30 -0.45 -15.65
N LEU A 165 -5.11 -1.51 -16.44
CA LEU A 165 -6.13 -2.04 -17.37
C LEU A 165 -7.13 -2.98 -16.68
N ARG A 166 -6.83 -3.46 -15.48
CA ARG A 166 -7.67 -4.40 -14.71
C ARG A 166 -8.29 -3.68 -13.51
N ALA A 167 -9.43 -4.18 -13.06
CA ALA A 167 -9.97 -3.72 -11.78
C ALA A 167 -9.06 -4.22 -10.64
N ASP A 168 -8.72 -3.33 -9.70
CA ASP A 168 -7.99 -3.70 -8.49
C ASP A 168 -8.93 -4.49 -7.57
N GLY A 169 -8.61 -5.77 -7.33
CA GLY A 169 -9.40 -6.64 -6.45
C GLY A 169 -9.47 -6.16 -5.00
N PHE A 170 -8.62 -5.22 -4.61
CA PHE A 170 -8.54 -4.61 -3.28
C PHE A 170 -9.16 -3.21 -3.24
N GLN A 171 -9.93 -2.80 -4.26
CA GLN A 171 -10.53 -1.47 -4.33
C GLN A 171 -11.33 -1.08 -3.07
N GLY A 172 -11.95 -2.05 -2.38
CA GLY A 172 -12.69 -1.84 -1.13
C GLY A 172 -11.85 -1.39 0.07
N TYR A 173 -10.52 -1.47 -0.01
CA TYR A 173 -9.62 -1.07 1.08
C TYR A 173 -9.10 0.37 0.96
N TYR A 174 -9.38 1.06 -0.15
CA TYR A 174 -8.97 2.46 -0.32
C TYR A 174 -9.89 3.40 0.49
N PRO A 175 -9.37 4.54 1.00
CA PRO A 175 -8.03 5.08 0.77
C PRO A 175 -6.93 4.35 1.54
N LEU A 176 -5.74 4.31 0.95
CA LEU A 176 -4.56 3.67 1.55
C LEU A 176 -3.44 4.69 1.79
N TYR A 177 -2.71 4.51 2.88
CA TYR A 177 -1.57 5.34 3.25
C TYR A 177 -0.41 5.18 2.27
N THR A 178 0.14 6.30 1.79
CA THR A 178 1.40 6.36 1.03
C THR A 178 2.46 7.19 1.76
N GLN A 179 3.74 6.80 1.66
CA GLN A 179 4.83 7.67 2.10
C GLN A 179 5.13 8.79 1.10
N ARG A 180 4.88 8.53 -0.19
CA ARG A 180 5.26 9.41 -1.29
C ARG A 180 4.21 9.42 -2.39
N SER A 181 4.10 10.56 -3.07
CA SER A 181 3.28 10.68 -4.27
C SER A 181 3.81 11.78 -5.16
N LEU A 182 4.00 11.52 -6.46
CA LEU A 182 4.39 12.60 -7.37
C LEU A 182 3.23 13.57 -7.56
N CYS A 183 2.04 13.04 -7.79
CA CYS A 183 0.90 13.86 -8.16
C CYS A 183 0.38 14.77 -7.05
N PHE A 184 0.51 14.38 -5.77
CA PHE A 184 -0.23 15.02 -4.69
C PHE A 184 0.62 15.50 -3.50
N GLU A 185 1.90 15.12 -3.42
CA GLU A 185 2.71 15.40 -2.22
C GLU A 185 2.98 16.90 -2.02
N LYS A 186 3.40 17.62 -3.07
CA LYS A 186 3.77 19.04 -2.96
C LYS A 186 2.60 19.89 -2.45
N ASP A 187 1.43 19.78 -3.07
CA ASP A 187 0.29 20.63 -2.71
C ASP A 187 -0.28 20.27 -1.34
N ARG A 188 -0.31 18.97 -0.99
CA ARG A 188 -0.89 18.53 0.28
C ARG A 188 0.01 18.72 1.49
N LEU A 189 1.33 18.77 1.28
CA LEU A 189 2.29 19.00 2.36
C LEU A 189 2.78 20.46 2.42
N ALA A 190 2.53 21.28 1.40
CA ALA A 190 3.05 22.66 1.32
C ALA A 190 2.64 23.55 2.51
N GLU A 191 1.45 23.33 3.07
CA GLU A 191 0.92 24.15 4.16
C GLU A 191 1.23 23.57 5.56
N ILE A 192 1.82 22.37 5.63
CA ILE A 192 2.10 21.68 6.89
C ILE A 192 3.46 22.15 7.41
N LYS A 193 3.46 22.74 8.61
CA LYS A 193 4.68 23.16 9.28
C LYS A 193 5.39 21.94 9.89
N GLU A 194 6.73 22.01 10.00
CA GLU A 194 7.54 20.95 10.64
C GLU A 194 7.38 20.88 12.17
N GLU A 195 6.65 21.83 12.77
CA GLU A 195 6.36 21.83 14.20
C GLU A 195 5.57 20.57 14.60
N TRP A 196 6.00 19.92 15.67
CA TRP A 196 5.34 18.71 16.19
C TRP A 196 4.07 19.09 16.98
N THR A 197 3.00 19.41 16.26
CA THR A 197 1.66 19.69 16.81
C THR A 197 0.67 18.62 16.40
N VAL A 198 -0.40 18.43 17.18
CA VAL A 198 -1.49 17.49 16.88
C VAL A 198 -2.12 17.83 15.51
N ALA A 199 -2.34 19.11 15.23
CA ALA A 199 -2.86 19.58 13.96
C ALA A 199 -1.95 19.23 12.76
N ASN A 200 -0.64 19.43 12.88
CA ASN A 200 0.30 19.10 11.79
C ASN A 200 0.39 17.58 11.58
N GLN A 201 0.38 16.78 12.65
CA GLN A 201 0.37 15.32 12.55
C GLN A 201 -0.90 14.80 11.87
N GLN A 202 -2.06 15.35 12.22
CA GLN A 202 -3.31 15.02 11.55
C GLN A 202 -3.26 15.38 10.07
N ALA A 203 -2.87 16.62 9.76
CA ALA A 203 -2.78 17.10 8.38
C ALA A 203 -1.83 16.22 7.56
N GLN A 204 -0.68 15.82 8.12
CA GLN A 204 0.29 14.97 7.44
C GLN A 204 -0.25 13.56 7.20
N ALA A 205 -0.94 12.97 8.19
CA ALA A 205 -1.57 11.66 8.04
C ALA A 205 -2.66 11.70 6.96
N SER A 206 -3.55 12.71 7.01
CA SER A 206 -4.64 12.89 6.03
C SER A 206 -4.11 13.15 4.63
N ALA A 207 -3.08 13.99 4.48
CA ALA A 207 -2.44 14.28 3.19
C ALA A 207 -1.93 13.01 2.49
N ARG A 208 -1.49 12.03 3.29
CA ARG A 208 -0.90 10.76 2.85
C ARG A 208 -1.90 9.63 2.63
N MET A 209 -3.18 9.85 2.88
CA MET A 209 -4.24 8.91 2.49
C MET A 209 -4.67 9.21 1.06
N LEU A 210 -4.35 8.30 0.13
CA LEU A 210 -4.75 8.44 -1.27
C LEU A 210 -5.94 7.53 -1.59
N THR A 211 -6.91 8.08 -2.34
CA THR A 211 -8.01 7.31 -2.90
C THR A 211 -7.54 6.40 -4.04
N TYR A 212 -8.38 5.46 -4.45
CA TYR A 212 -8.06 4.59 -5.58
C TYR A 212 -7.72 5.37 -6.86
N ASP A 213 -8.52 6.37 -7.22
CA ASP A 213 -8.26 7.21 -8.39
C ASP A 213 -6.97 8.03 -8.27
N GLN A 214 -6.58 8.40 -7.05
CA GLN A 214 -5.31 9.08 -6.81
C GLN A 214 -4.11 8.15 -7.01
N TYR A 215 -4.20 6.89 -6.58
CA TYR A 215 -3.17 5.90 -6.93
C TYR A 215 -3.11 5.63 -8.44
N ARG A 216 -4.27 5.61 -9.12
CA ARG A 216 -4.29 5.51 -10.59
C ARG A 216 -3.64 6.72 -11.25
N ALA A 217 -3.89 7.93 -10.75
CA ALA A 217 -3.26 9.15 -11.24
C ALA A 217 -1.73 9.06 -11.12
N ASP A 218 -1.23 8.64 -9.96
CA ASP A 218 0.22 8.50 -9.71
C ASP A 218 0.83 7.41 -10.60
N ALA A 219 0.16 6.27 -10.76
CA ALA A 219 0.61 5.19 -11.64
C ALA A 219 0.70 5.63 -13.11
N TYR A 220 -0.32 6.33 -13.63
CA TYR A 220 -0.26 6.91 -14.97
C TYR A 220 0.86 7.96 -15.07
N TYR A 221 1.09 8.74 -14.02
CA TYR A 221 2.15 9.74 -14.02
C TYR A 221 3.55 9.09 -14.02
N ILE A 222 3.74 7.98 -13.30
CA ILE A 222 4.96 7.15 -13.36
C ILE A 222 5.20 6.69 -14.80
N LEU A 223 4.19 6.08 -15.44
CA LEU A 223 4.30 5.64 -16.84
C LEU A 223 4.63 6.80 -17.78
N ALA A 224 4.02 7.97 -17.58
CA ALA A 224 4.29 9.16 -18.37
C ALA A 224 5.74 9.64 -18.19
N ALA A 225 6.24 9.68 -16.96
CA ALA A 225 7.53 10.28 -16.62
C ALA A 225 8.73 9.37 -16.92
N THR A 226 8.57 8.05 -16.83
CA THR A 226 9.73 7.13 -16.81
C THR A 226 9.77 6.13 -17.95
N ARG A 227 8.64 5.88 -18.63
CA ARG A 227 8.66 5.00 -19.80
C ARG A 227 9.52 5.61 -20.91
N MET A 228 10.41 4.80 -21.47
CA MET A 228 11.11 5.07 -22.71
C MET A 228 10.73 4.05 -23.77
N ASN A 229 10.74 4.46 -25.05
CA ASN A 229 10.65 3.53 -26.18
C ASN A 229 11.99 2.78 -26.37
N GLU A 230 12.05 1.89 -27.37
CA GLU A 230 13.24 1.07 -27.68
C GLU A 230 14.50 1.91 -27.98
N LYS A 231 14.34 3.19 -28.33
CA LYS A 231 15.45 4.12 -28.58
C LYS A 231 15.86 4.92 -27.34
N GLY A 232 15.28 4.63 -26.18
CA GLY A 232 15.55 5.36 -24.94
C GLY A 232 14.96 6.77 -24.91
N MET A 233 13.88 7.01 -25.66
CA MET A 233 13.23 8.33 -25.74
C MET A 233 11.74 8.25 -25.39
N PRO A 234 11.13 9.32 -24.84
CA PRO A 234 9.68 9.44 -24.75
C PRO A 234 9.02 9.43 -26.15
N ASP A 235 7.74 9.07 -26.21
CA ASP A 235 6.92 9.18 -27.42
C ASP A 235 5.48 9.62 -27.08
N SER A 236 4.56 9.59 -28.06
CA SER A 236 3.16 10.01 -27.88
C SER A 236 2.39 9.21 -26.82
N LEU A 237 2.83 8.00 -26.47
CA LEU A 237 2.21 7.22 -25.41
C LEU A 237 2.48 7.84 -24.03
N ASN A 238 3.65 8.48 -23.83
CA ASN A 238 3.94 9.23 -22.61
C ASN A 238 2.93 10.38 -22.41
N LEU A 239 2.59 11.11 -23.48
CA LEU A 239 1.57 12.16 -23.44
C LEU A 239 0.18 11.58 -23.10
N THR A 240 -0.15 10.41 -23.64
CA THR A 240 -1.42 9.74 -23.35
C THR A 240 -1.54 9.41 -21.87
N TYR A 241 -0.51 8.81 -21.27
CA TYR A 241 -0.49 8.54 -19.83
C TYR A 241 -0.53 9.82 -18.99
N LEU A 242 0.19 10.86 -19.41
CA LEU A 242 0.15 12.14 -18.71
C LEU A 242 -1.28 12.71 -18.68
N ASN A 243 -1.98 12.69 -19.81
CA ASN A 243 -3.36 13.16 -19.89
C ASN A 243 -4.30 12.35 -18.99
N GLN A 244 -4.10 11.03 -18.87
CA GLN A 244 -4.86 10.19 -17.94
C GLN A 244 -4.57 10.55 -16.48
N ALA A 245 -3.31 10.80 -16.12
CA ALA A 245 -2.95 11.27 -14.78
C ALA A 245 -3.59 12.62 -14.44
N LEU A 246 -3.51 13.58 -15.37
CA LEU A 246 -4.08 14.92 -15.24
C LEU A 246 -5.61 14.89 -15.09
N ALA A 247 -6.29 14.03 -15.86
CA ALA A 247 -7.74 13.85 -15.77
C ALA A 247 -8.19 13.33 -14.40
N LEU A 248 -7.32 12.61 -13.69
CA LEU A 248 -7.53 12.14 -12.32
C LEU A 248 -7.02 13.11 -11.24
N GLY A 249 -6.66 14.35 -11.64
CA GLY A 249 -6.30 15.43 -10.73
C GLY A 249 -4.81 15.56 -10.41
N CYS A 250 -3.92 14.83 -11.11
CA CYS A 250 -2.47 15.01 -10.96
C CYS A 250 -2.05 16.43 -11.34
N LYS A 251 -1.04 16.97 -10.65
CA LYS A 251 -0.61 18.37 -10.78
C LYS A 251 0.57 18.61 -11.72
N ASP A 252 1.07 17.56 -12.37
CA ASP A 252 2.26 17.62 -13.24
C ASP A 252 3.48 18.28 -12.56
N PRO A 253 3.98 17.72 -11.44
CA PRO A 253 5.08 18.30 -10.68
C PRO A 253 6.39 18.46 -11.47
N MET A 254 6.57 17.72 -12.56
CA MET A 254 7.77 17.78 -13.41
C MET A 254 7.54 18.62 -14.67
N THR A 255 6.39 19.30 -14.79
CA THR A 255 6.06 20.17 -15.93
C THR A 255 6.19 19.46 -17.29
N LEU A 256 5.80 18.18 -17.35
CA LEU A 256 5.92 17.33 -18.54
C LEU A 256 4.97 17.76 -19.64
N LYS A 257 3.84 18.40 -19.30
CA LYS A 257 2.77 18.72 -20.23
C LYS A 257 3.24 19.60 -21.38
N GLU A 258 3.90 20.72 -21.08
CA GLU A 258 4.36 21.65 -22.10
C GLU A 258 5.33 20.97 -23.08
N TYR A 259 6.27 20.18 -22.55
CA TYR A 259 7.23 19.44 -23.35
C TYR A 259 6.55 18.41 -24.26
N TYR A 260 5.66 17.58 -23.72
CA TYR A 260 5.00 16.52 -24.47
C TYR A 260 3.95 17.04 -25.46
N GLU A 261 3.21 18.09 -25.15
CA GLU A 261 2.28 18.71 -26.11
C GLU A 261 3.02 19.29 -27.32
N LYS A 262 4.17 19.94 -27.08
CA LYS A 262 5.03 20.45 -28.16
C LYS A 262 5.62 19.33 -29.00
N ALA A 263 6.07 18.25 -28.37
CA ALA A 263 6.73 17.14 -29.06
C ALA A 263 5.73 16.21 -29.79
N PHE A 264 4.55 15.98 -29.22
CA PHE A 264 3.65 14.89 -29.61
C PHE A 264 2.16 15.28 -29.73
N GLY A 265 1.77 16.52 -29.41
CA GLY A 265 0.36 16.94 -29.34
C GLY A 265 -0.43 16.78 -30.64
N GLY A 266 0.22 16.86 -31.80
CA GLY A 266 -0.40 16.60 -33.10
C GLY A 266 -0.68 15.12 -33.40
N GLN A 267 -0.14 14.19 -32.60
CA GLN A 267 -0.24 12.74 -32.81
C GLN A 267 -1.19 12.06 -31.83
N ALA A 268 -1.51 12.68 -30.69
CA ALA A 268 -2.41 12.13 -29.67
C ALA A 268 -3.92 12.31 -29.97
N SER A 269 -4.28 12.94 -31.10
CA SER A 269 -5.67 13.19 -31.54
C SER A 269 -6.12 12.29 -32.72
N LYS A 270 -5.39 11.20 -33.00
CA LYS A 270 -5.75 10.18 -34.01
C LYS A 270 -5.83 8.82 -33.35
#